data_AF-A0A0E9Y2S5-F1
#
_entry.id   AF-A0A0E9Y2S5-F1
#
_cell.length_a   1.000
_cell.length_b   1.000
_cell.length_c   1.000
_cell.angle_alpha   90.00
_cell.angle_beta   90.00
_cell.angle_gamma   90.00
#
_symmetry.space_group_name_H-M   'P 1'
#
loop_
_entity.id
_entity.type
_entity.pdbx_description
1 polymer ?
#
loop_
_entity_poly.entity_id
_entity_poly.type
_entity_poly.pdbx_seq_one_letter_code
_entity_poly.pdbx_strand_id
1 'polypeptide(L)' 'MAASEVIHKALVEVDEEGTEAAAATAVTVVDGCMPRAPQVTYKFVVDRPFLFLIRSHDPEVVLFMGSVREL' A
#
# COMPACT_ATOMS: atom_id res chain seq x y z
N MET A 1 -26.53 -12.06 28.83
CA MET A 1 -25.06 -12.07 28.91
C MET A 1 -24.57 -10.89 28.10
N ALA A 2 -24.03 -9.87 28.75
CA ALA A 2 -23.43 -8.72 28.08
C ALA A 2 -21.91 -8.84 28.20
N ALA A 3 -21.19 -8.60 27.12
CA ALA A 3 -19.75 -8.45 27.18
C ALA A 3 -19.44 -7.10 27.84
N SER A 4 -18.69 -7.12 28.95
CA SER A 4 -18.37 -5.92 29.71
C SER A 4 -17.23 -5.10 29.08
N GLU A 5 -16.34 -5.74 28.33
CA GLU A 5 -15.18 -5.11 27.69
C GLU A 5 -14.69 -5.96 26.50
N VAL A 6 -14.21 -5.29 25.45
CA VAL A 6 -13.50 -5.91 24.32
C VAL A 6 -12.26 -5.08 24.02
N ILE A 7 -11.08 -5.66 24.18
CA ILE A 7 -9.79 -5.01 23.93
C ILE A 7 -9.27 -5.47 22.57
N HIS A 8 -8.99 -4.52 21.67
CA HIS A 8 -8.40 -4.78 20.35
C HIS A 8 -7.09 -3.99 20.21
N LYS A 9 -5.98 -4.69 19.94
CA LYS A 9 -4.65 -4.10 19.72
C LYS A 9 -4.11 -4.59 18.38
N ALA A 10 -3.64 -3.67 17.57
CA ALA A 10 -3.03 -3.91 16.26
C ALA A 10 -1.75 -3.07 16.13
N LEU A 11 -0.79 -3.56 15.33
CA LEU A 11 0.44 -2.86 14.97
C LEU A 11 0.61 -2.98 13.46
N VAL A 12 0.94 -1.87 12.81
CA VAL A 12 1.28 -1.81 11.38
C VAL A 12 2.58 -1.02 11.28
N GLU A 13 3.58 -1.61 10.65
CA GLU A 13 4.88 -1.00 10.37
C GLU A 13 5.08 -1.03 8.85
N VAL A 14 5.64 0.04 8.31
CA VAL A 14 5.89 0.21 6.87
C VAL A 14 7.35 0.61 6.71
N ASP A 15 8.11 -0.24 6.05
CA ASP A 15 9.52 -0.04 5.71
C ASP A 15 9.75 -0.34 4.22
N GLU A 16 10.99 -0.16 3.77
CA GLU A 16 11.40 -0.47 2.41
C GLU A 16 11.38 -1.98 2.10
N GLU A 17 11.62 -2.83 3.11
CA GLU A 17 11.65 -4.29 2.97
C GLU A 17 10.25 -4.87 2.71
N GLY A 18 9.19 -4.17 3.11
CA GLY A 18 7.82 -4.69 3.07
C GLY A 18 7.35 -5.18 1.70
N THR A 19 7.52 -4.39 0.62
CA THR A 19 7.06 -4.69 -0.77
C THR A 19 8.22 -4.63 -1.77
N GLU A 20 9.41 -5.04 -1.34
CA GLU A 20 10.68 -4.79 -2.01
C GLU A 20 10.78 -5.41 -3.43
N ALA A 21 10.01 -6.46 -3.74
CA ALA A 21 10.08 -7.18 -5.02
C ALA A 21 9.32 -6.51 -6.19
N ALA A 22 8.34 -5.62 -5.96
CA ALA A 22 7.50 -5.08 -7.04
C ALA A 22 8.15 -3.88 -7.78
N ALA A 23 9.06 -3.15 -7.13
CA ALA A 23 9.81 -2.05 -7.75
C ALA A 23 10.90 -2.53 -8.72
N ALA A 24 11.51 -3.71 -8.45
CA ALA A 24 12.52 -4.30 -9.33
C ALA A 24 11.96 -4.70 -10.71
N THR A 25 10.69 -5.14 -10.78
CA THR A 25 10.04 -5.56 -12.04
C THR A 25 9.75 -4.39 -12.98
N ALA A 26 9.58 -3.15 -12.48
CA ALA A 26 9.36 -1.97 -13.33
C ALA A 26 10.62 -1.57 -14.14
N VAL A 27 11.81 -1.87 -13.62
CA VAL A 27 13.10 -1.59 -14.28
C VAL A 27 13.34 -2.56 -15.46
N THR A 28 12.78 -3.77 -15.43
CA THR A 28 13.00 -4.79 -16.48
C THR A 28 12.12 -4.61 -17.73
N VAL A 29 11.09 -3.76 -17.71
CA VAL A 29 10.15 -3.58 -18.85
C VAL A 29 10.64 -2.53 -19.87
N VAL A 30 11.93 -2.16 -19.88
CA VAL A 30 12.43 -1.10 -20.76
C VAL A 30 13.74 -1.46 -21.46
N ASP A 31 13.70 -2.42 -22.38
CA ASP A 31 14.64 -2.43 -23.51
C ASP A 31 14.09 -3.26 -24.69
N GLY A 32 12.95 -2.81 -25.23
CA GLY A 32 12.35 -3.39 -26.43
C GLY A 32 11.90 -2.31 -27.42
N CYS A 33 12.33 -2.44 -28.67
CA CYS A 33 12.16 -1.52 -29.81
C CYS A 33 10.71 -1.23 -30.28
N MET A 34 9.76 -0.98 -29.38
CA MET A 34 8.44 -0.44 -29.76
C MET A 34 8.36 1.07 -29.45
N PRO A 35 7.75 1.90 -30.32
CA PRO A 35 7.49 3.30 -29.99
C PRO A 35 6.55 3.36 -28.78
N ARG A 36 7.13 3.65 -27.62
CA ARG A 36 6.39 3.78 -26.36
C ARG A 36 5.45 4.97 -26.50
N ALA A 37 4.14 4.74 -26.40
CA ALA A 37 3.20 5.81 -26.06
C ALA A 37 3.75 6.55 -24.83
N PRO A 38 3.64 7.89 -24.74
CA PRO A 38 4.22 8.64 -23.63
C PRO A 38 3.69 8.06 -22.32
N GLN A 39 4.58 7.39 -21.59
CA GLN A 39 4.23 6.83 -20.29
C GLN A 39 4.03 8.01 -19.37
N VAL A 40 2.77 8.33 -19.09
CA VAL A 40 2.44 9.39 -18.14
C VAL A 40 2.82 8.88 -16.75
N THR A 41 4.00 9.27 -16.29
CA THR A 41 4.43 9.02 -14.91
C THR A 41 3.72 10.01 -14.01
N TYR A 42 2.83 9.51 -13.17
CA TYR A 42 2.19 10.32 -12.13
C TYR A 42 3.10 10.35 -10.90
N LYS A 43 3.43 11.56 -10.42
CA LYS A 43 4.11 11.72 -9.13
C LYS A 43 3.11 11.45 -8.01
N PHE A 44 3.36 10.42 -7.21
CA PHE A 44 2.60 10.12 -6.01
C PHE A 44 3.46 10.48 -4.79
N VAL A 45 3.12 11.59 -4.14
CA VAL A 45 3.82 12.10 -2.95
C VAL A 45 2.85 12.09 -1.78
N VAL A 46 3.24 11.47 -0.68
CA VAL A 46 2.44 11.32 0.53
C VAL A 46 3.11 12.10 1.66
N ASP A 47 2.97 13.42 1.63
CA ASP A 47 3.61 14.39 2.55
C ASP A 47 2.60 15.11 3.47
N ARG A 48 1.41 14.53 3.63
CA ARG A 48 0.28 15.08 4.39
C ARG A 48 -0.61 13.94 4.89
N PRO A 49 -1.53 14.18 5.86
CA PRO A 49 -2.38 13.14 6.41
C PRO A 49 -3.08 12.30 5.34
N PHE A 50 -3.05 10.97 5.52
CA PHE A 50 -3.60 10.01 4.57
C PHE A 50 -4.30 8.85 5.27
N LEU A 51 -5.06 8.10 4.49
CA LEU A 51 -5.69 6.85 4.89
C LEU A 51 -5.00 5.69 4.18
N PHE A 52 -4.92 4.54 4.85
CA PHE A 52 -4.45 3.31 4.25
C PHE A 52 -5.40 2.16 4.56
N LEU A 53 -5.40 1.17 3.66
CA LEU A 53 -6.10 -0.09 3.84
C LEU A 53 -5.15 -1.23 3.47
N ILE A 54 -5.12 -2.27 4.29
CA ILE A 54 -4.57 -3.56 3.94
C ILE A 54 -5.76 -4.48 3.71
N ARG A 55 -5.94 -4.96 2.48
CA ARG A 55 -7.09 -5.77 2.10
C ARG A 55 -6.66 -7.03 1.36
N SER A 56 -7.39 -8.11 1.58
CA SER A 56 -7.37 -9.24 0.66
C SER A 56 -8.31 -8.96 -0.50
N HIS A 57 -7.93 -9.44 -1.69
CA HIS A 57 -8.76 -9.40 -2.88
C HIS A 57 -9.57 -10.70 -3.08
N ASP A 58 -9.12 -11.80 -2.47
CA ASP A 58 -9.82 -13.09 -2.48
C ASP A 58 -9.70 -13.75 -1.10
N PRO A 59 -10.77 -13.74 -0.27
CA PRO A 59 -12.00 -12.99 -0.47
C PRO A 59 -11.76 -11.47 -0.37
N GLU A 60 -12.66 -10.66 -0.92
CA GLU A 60 -12.60 -9.21 -0.79
C GLU A 60 -12.91 -8.79 0.66
N VAL A 61 -11.87 -8.54 1.46
CA VAL A 61 -11.99 -8.18 2.88
C VAL A 61 -10.92 -7.20 3.31
N VAL A 62 -11.30 -6.25 4.16
CA VAL A 62 -10.37 -5.31 4.80
C VAL A 62 -9.79 -5.97 6.05
N LEU A 63 -8.47 -6.14 6.06
CA LEU A 63 -7.73 -6.69 7.20
C LEU A 63 -7.33 -5.59 8.18
N PHE A 64 -6.87 -4.45 7.66
CA PHE A 64 -6.54 -3.27 8.44
C PHE A 64 -7.02 -2.01 7.73
N MET A 65 -7.44 -1.02 8.52
CA MET A 65 -7.72 0.34 8.06
C MET A 65 -7.15 1.30 9.10
N GLY A 66 -6.51 2.37 8.63
CA GLY A 66 -5.92 3.36 9.52
C GLY A 66 -5.78 4.73 8.87
N SER A 67 -5.50 5.71 9.72
CA SER A 67 -5.18 7.07 9.33
C SER A 67 -3.83 7.44 9.90
N VAL A 68 -2.94 7.92 9.04
CA VAL A 68 -1.66 8.52 9.43
C VAL A 68 -1.84 10.02 9.39
N ARG A 69 -1.64 10.67 10.52
CA ARG A 69 -1.80 12.13 10.67
C ARG A 69 -0.48 12.85 10.83
N GLU A 70 0.55 12.12 11.23
CA GLU A 70 1.91 12.58 11.46
C GLU A 70 2.86 11.49 10.93
N LEU A 71 3.92 11.91 10.24
CA LEU A 71 4.92 11.07 9.58
C LEU A 71 6.22 11.08 10.38
#